data_AF-A0A5F8GYY7-F1
#
_entry.id   AF-A0A5F8GYY7-F1
#
_cell.length_a   1.000
_cell.length_b   1.000
_cell.length_c   1.000
_cell.angle_alpha   90.00
_cell.angle_beta   90.00
_cell.angle_gamma   90.00
#
_symmetry.space_group_name_H-M   'P 1'
#
loop_
_entity.id
_entity.type
_entity.pdbx_description
1 polymer ?
#
loop_
_entity_poly.entity_id
_entity_poly.type
_entity_poly.pdbx_seq_one_letter_code
_entity_poly.pdbx_strand_id
1 'polypeptide(L)'
;MHFSFKCVLFLQALSLFSFLVQGQKLEESMEEVKIEVLHLPENCSSKSKKGDLLNAHYDGYLTNGTKFYCSRTQNEGHPKWFVLGVGQVIKGLDIAMTGMCSGEKRKVTIPPSLAYGKQGYGSFLPVTRRL
;
A
#
# COMPACT_ATOMS: atom_id res chain seq x y z
N MET A 1 -62.53 -12.54 -18.90
CA MET A 1 -61.73 -11.32 -19.17
C MET A 1 -60.68 -11.18 -18.06
N HIS A 2 -59.53 -11.85 -18.15
CA HIS A 2 -58.57 -11.86 -17.03
C HIS A 2 -57.12 -12.22 -17.43
N PHE A 3 -56.64 -11.75 -18.60
CA PHE A 3 -55.34 -12.22 -19.12
C PHE A 3 -54.33 -11.15 -19.56
N SER A 4 -54.60 -9.85 -19.36
CA SER A 4 -53.68 -8.79 -19.87
C SER A 4 -53.03 -7.90 -18.82
N PHE A 5 -53.22 -8.14 -17.52
CA PHE A 5 -52.66 -7.25 -16.48
C PHE A 5 -51.46 -7.80 -15.71
N LYS A 6 -51.17 -9.11 -15.80
CA LYS A 6 -50.07 -9.73 -15.03
C LYS A 6 -48.70 -9.69 -15.72
N CYS A 7 -48.65 -9.52 -17.05
CA CYS A 7 -47.39 -9.47 -17.80
C CYS A 7 -46.63 -8.14 -17.65
N VAL A 8 -47.35 -7.02 -17.57
CA VAL A 8 -46.73 -5.68 -17.49
C VAL A 8 -46.08 -5.43 -16.12
N LEU A 9 -46.66 -5.96 -15.04
CA LEU A 9 -46.10 -5.84 -13.69
C LEU A 9 -44.82 -6.67 -13.49
N PHE A 10 -44.65 -7.77 -14.22
CA PHE A 10 -43.44 -8.60 -14.12
C PHE A 10 -42.24 -7.99 -14.88
N LEU A 11 -42.48 -7.27 -15.97
CA LEU A 11 -41.44 -6.59 -16.76
C LEU A 11 -40.87 -5.34 -16.04
N GLN A 12 -41.68 -4.63 -15.27
CA GLN A 12 -41.24 -3.47 -14.46
C GLN A 12 -40.41 -3.88 -13.23
N ALA A 13 -40.66 -5.08 -12.67
CA ALA A 13 -39.91 -5.59 -11.53
C ALA A 13 -38.48 -6.02 -11.91
N LEU A 14 -38.28 -6.53 -13.13
CA LEU A 14 -36.96 -6.92 -13.65
C LEU A 14 -36.08 -5.70 -13.96
N SER A 15 -36.63 -4.59 -14.44
CA SER A 15 -35.85 -3.37 -14.70
C SER A 15 -35.36 -2.69 -13.42
N LEU A 16 -36.16 -2.74 -12.34
CA LEU A 16 -35.76 -2.25 -11.02
C LEU A 16 -34.69 -3.15 -10.36
N PHE A 17 -34.69 -4.45 -10.67
CA PHE A 17 -33.67 -5.37 -10.17
C PHE A 17 -32.30 -5.13 -10.81
N SER A 18 -32.25 -4.75 -12.10
CA SER A 18 -30.99 -4.34 -12.74
C SER A 18 -30.42 -3.02 -12.21
N PHE A 19 -31.26 -2.08 -11.75
CA PHE A 19 -30.79 -0.81 -11.18
C PHE A 19 -30.17 -0.96 -9.78
N LEU A 20 -30.56 -1.98 -9.01
CA LEU A 20 -29.96 -2.26 -7.69
C LEU A 20 -28.56 -2.89 -7.77
N VAL A 21 -28.21 -3.52 -8.89
CA VAL A 21 -26.90 -4.18 -9.06
C VAL A 21 -25.76 -3.17 -9.32
N GLN A 22 -26.07 -1.93 -9.68
CA GLN A 22 -25.04 -0.87 -9.85
C GLN A 22 -24.59 -0.22 -8.53
N GLY A 23 -25.10 -0.68 -7.38
CA GLY A 23 -24.86 -0.07 -6.07
C GLY A 23 -23.53 -0.42 -5.37
N GLN A 24 -22.68 -1.28 -5.92
CA GLN A 24 -21.37 -1.60 -5.33
C GLN A 24 -20.30 -1.84 -6.40
N LYS A 25 -20.05 -0.84 -7.25
CA LYS A 25 -18.70 -0.69 -7.77
C LYS A 25 -17.88 -0.18 -6.59
N LEU A 26 -17.36 -1.13 -5.79
CA LEU A 26 -16.27 -0.84 -4.87
C LEU A 26 -15.24 -0.12 -5.72
N GLU A 27 -15.08 1.16 -5.48
CA GLU A 27 -13.88 1.87 -5.89
C GLU A 27 -12.74 1.19 -5.12
N GLU A 28 -12.28 0.03 -5.61
CA GLU A 28 -10.91 -0.37 -5.40
C GLU A 28 -10.08 0.68 -6.14
N SER A 29 -9.93 1.85 -5.49
CA SER A 29 -8.86 2.77 -5.79
C SER A 29 -7.62 1.89 -5.72
N MET A 30 -6.90 1.72 -6.84
CA MET A 30 -5.65 0.98 -6.83
C MET A 30 -4.74 1.66 -5.80
N GLU A 31 -4.68 1.06 -4.61
CA GLU A 31 -3.94 1.59 -3.47
C GLU A 31 -2.46 1.45 -3.81
N GLU A 32 -1.89 2.49 -4.42
CA GLU A 32 -0.50 2.52 -4.85
C GLU A 32 0.40 3.14 -3.77
N VAL A 33 1.65 2.71 -3.75
CA VAL A 33 2.70 3.35 -2.95
C VAL A 33 3.07 4.68 -3.57
N LYS A 34 2.88 5.79 -2.83
CA LYS A 34 3.35 7.10 -3.29
C LYS A 34 4.83 7.25 -2.95
N ILE A 35 5.65 7.50 -3.97
CA ILE A 35 7.09 7.67 -3.84
C ILE A 35 7.46 9.10 -4.22
N GLU A 36 8.17 9.77 -3.33
CA GLU A 36 8.77 11.08 -3.56
C GLU A 36 10.29 10.97 -3.37
N VAL A 37 11.06 11.20 -4.42
CA VAL A 37 12.53 11.17 -4.36
C VAL A 37 13.02 12.49 -3.77
N LEU A 38 13.56 12.44 -2.55
CA LEU A 38 14.07 13.60 -1.83
C LEU A 38 15.51 13.93 -2.22
N HIS A 39 16.29 12.91 -2.58
CA HIS A 39 17.67 13.05 -2.99
C HIS A 39 18.05 11.91 -3.93
N LEU A 40 18.62 12.25 -5.08
CA LEU A 40 19.17 11.32 -6.04
C LEU A 40 20.66 11.65 -6.23
N PRO A 41 21.58 10.69 -6.03
CA PRO A 41 23.01 10.92 -6.28
C PRO A 41 23.27 11.13 -7.78
N GLU A 42 24.27 11.95 -8.12
CA GLU A 42 24.68 12.21 -9.52
C GLU A 42 25.11 10.92 -10.23
N ASN A 43 25.84 10.06 -9.52
CA ASN A 43 26.29 8.77 -10.02
C ASN A 43 25.33 7.67 -9.60
N CYS A 44 24.55 7.18 -10.55
CA CYS A 44 23.70 6.00 -10.39
C CYS A 44 24.00 4.96 -11.47
N SER A 45 25.13 4.27 -11.31
CA SER A 45 25.55 3.21 -12.24
C SER A 45 24.82 1.89 -12.01
N SER A 46 24.35 1.64 -10.78
CA SER A 46 23.63 0.43 -10.40
C SER A 46 22.35 0.80 -9.68
N LYS A 47 21.25 0.17 -10.09
CA LYS A 47 19.94 0.30 -9.47
C LYS A 47 19.56 -1.00 -8.80
N SER A 48 18.95 -0.90 -7.62
CA SER A 48 18.46 -2.05 -6.88
C SER A 48 17.42 -2.84 -7.70
N LYS A 49 17.50 -4.16 -7.63
CA LYS A 49 16.57 -5.09 -8.26
C LYS A 49 16.25 -6.25 -7.33
N LYS A 50 15.19 -7.00 -7.66
CA LYS A 50 14.78 -8.17 -6.89
C LYS A 50 15.96 -9.14 -6.72
N GLY A 51 16.16 -9.59 -5.48
CA GLY A 51 17.25 -10.49 -5.09
C GLY A 51 18.50 -9.78 -4.57
N ASP A 52 18.64 -8.46 -4.77
CA ASP A 52 19.75 -7.71 -4.19
C ASP A 52 19.65 -7.67 -2.66
N LEU A 53 20.80 -7.77 -1.98
CA LEU A 53 20.91 -7.51 -0.55
C LEU A 53 21.05 -6.00 -0.33
N LEU A 54 20.07 -5.39 0.32
CA LEU A 54 20.05 -3.97 0.64
C LEU A 54 20.28 -3.74 2.13
N ASN A 55 20.88 -2.60 2.45
CA ASN A 55 20.79 -2.01 3.77
C ASN A 55 20.20 -0.60 3.66
N ALA A 56 19.40 -0.22 4.65
CA ALA A 56 18.84 1.12 4.71
C ALA A 56 18.62 1.58 6.14
N HIS A 57 18.82 2.89 6.34
CA HIS A 57 18.21 3.61 7.44
C HIS A 57 16.86 4.14 7.01
N TYR A 58 15.85 3.94 7.87
CA TYR A 58 14.53 4.53 7.69
C TYR A 58 13.90 4.84 9.04
N ASP A 59 12.93 5.74 8.97
CA ASP A 59 12.07 6.16 10.05
C ASP A 59 10.62 5.91 9.62
N GLY A 60 9.83 5.32 10.52
CA GLY A 60 8.43 5.00 10.29
C GLY A 60 7.52 5.94 11.06
N TYR A 61 6.53 6.50 10.36
CA TYR A 61 5.54 7.40 10.91
C TYR A 61 4.13 6.90 10.58
N LEU A 62 3.18 7.19 11.47
CA LEU A 62 1.76 7.10 11.16
C LEU A 62 1.32 8.40 10.45
N THR A 63 0.22 8.36 9.71
CA THR A 63 -0.34 9.56 9.03
C THR A 63 -0.64 10.75 9.93
N ASN A 64 -0.83 10.53 11.23
CA ASN A 64 -1.01 11.59 12.22
C ASN A 64 0.32 12.21 12.70
N GLY A 65 1.45 11.82 12.11
CA GLY A 65 2.79 12.27 12.47
C GLY A 65 3.43 11.52 13.63
N THR A 66 2.74 10.57 14.26
CA THR A 66 3.34 9.77 15.35
C THR A 66 4.44 8.86 14.80
N LYS A 67 5.68 9.04 15.25
CA LYS A 67 6.79 8.14 14.94
C LYS A 67 6.60 6.82 15.65
N PHE A 68 6.60 5.71 14.92
CA PHE A 68 6.53 4.36 15.51
C PHE A 68 7.85 3.60 15.39
N TYR A 69 8.71 3.96 14.43
CA TYR A 69 9.98 3.29 14.22
C TYR A 69 11.11 4.25 13.83
N CYS A 70 12.33 3.93 14.26
CA CYS A 70 13.55 4.67 13.92
C CYS A 70 14.74 3.72 13.95
N SER A 71 15.27 3.34 12.78
CA SER A 71 16.41 2.39 12.69
C SER A 71 17.61 2.85 13.52
N ARG A 72 17.89 4.15 13.58
CA ARG A 72 19.05 4.70 14.29
C ARG A 72 18.96 4.57 15.81
N THR A 73 17.76 4.47 16.39
CA THR A 73 17.58 4.36 17.84
C THR A 73 17.13 2.97 18.28
N GLN A 74 16.36 2.27 17.45
CA GLN A 74 15.80 0.96 17.77
C GLN A 74 16.63 -0.21 17.24
N ASN A 75 17.68 0.04 16.45
CA ASN A 75 18.59 -0.98 15.94
C ASN A 75 20.04 -0.63 16.26
N GLU A 76 20.29 -0.07 17.45
CA GLU A 76 21.64 0.25 17.96
C GLU A 76 22.47 1.13 17.00
N GLY A 77 21.81 1.97 16.20
CA GLY A 77 22.48 2.81 15.19
C GLY A 77 22.81 2.09 13.88
N HIS A 78 22.59 0.78 13.76
CA HIS A 78 22.86 0.01 12.55
C HIS A 78 21.72 0.10 11.53
N PRO A 79 22.01 0.05 10.21
CA PRO A 79 20.98 -0.02 9.19
C PRO A 79 20.29 -1.40 9.22
N LYS A 80 19.07 -1.46 8.69
CA LYS A 80 18.35 -2.73 8.53
C LYS A 80 18.78 -3.38 7.22
N TRP A 81 19.16 -4.65 7.29
CA TRP A 81 19.48 -5.48 6.13
C TRP A 81 18.27 -6.33 5.72
N PHE A 82 18.03 -6.45 4.42
CA PHE A 82 17.00 -7.33 3.85
C PHE A 82 17.29 -7.61 2.37
N VAL A 83 16.76 -8.72 1.87
CA VAL A 83 16.79 -9.06 0.44
C VAL A 83 15.57 -8.44 -0.24
N LEU A 84 15.79 -7.68 -1.31
CA LEU A 84 14.74 -6.94 -1.99
C LEU A 84 13.79 -7.86 -2.76
N GLY A 85 12.48 -7.66 -2.59
CA GLY A 85 11.46 -8.28 -3.44
C GLY A 85 11.17 -9.74 -3.12
N VAL A 86 11.57 -10.21 -1.93
CA VAL A 86 11.27 -11.56 -1.44
C VAL A 86 10.35 -11.56 -0.20
N GLY A 87 9.79 -10.41 0.17
CA GLY A 87 8.83 -10.31 1.28
C GLY A 87 9.44 -10.34 2.68
N GLN A 88 10.72 -9.97 2.83
CA GLN A 88 11.36 -9.80 4.15
C GLN A 88 10.94 -8.50 4.86
N VAL A 89 10.35 -7.56 4.12
CA VAL A 89 9.78 -6.31 4.61
C VAL A 89 8.33 -6.18 4.11
N ILE A 90 7.60 -5.18 4.59
CA ILE A 90 6.24 -4.90 4.08
C ILE A 90 6.26 -4.67 2.56
N LYS A 91 5.22 -5.13 1.87
CA LYS A 91 5.13 -5.12 0.40
C LYS A 91 5.37 -3.72 -0.19
N GLY A 92 4.91 -2.68 0.49
CA GLY A 92 5.10 -1.30 0.05
C GLY A 92 6.57 -0.85 0.07
N LEU A 93 7.40 -1.37 0.99
CA LEU A 93 8.84 -1.09 0.99
C LEU A 93 9.55 -1.86 -0.13
N ASP A 94 9.17 -3.11 -0.40
CA ASP A 94 9.71 -3.86 -1.55
C ASP A 94 9.45 -3.11 -2.87
N ILE A 95 8.23 -2.56 -3.05
CA ILE A 95 7.89 -1.72 -4.20
C ILE A 95 8.72 -0.44 -4.18
N ALA A 96 8.73 0.29 -3.06
CA ALA A 96 9.35 1.60 -2.95
C ALA A 96 10.88 1.59 -3.05
N MET A 97 11.52 0.45 -2.77
CA MET A 97 12.98 0.33 -2.79
C MET A 97 13.50 -0.32 -4.08
N THR A 98 12.62 -0.71 -5.00
CA THR A 98 13.00 -1.15 -6.33
C THR A 98 13.51 0.03 -7.16
N GLY A 99 14.59 -0.18 -7.90
CA GLY A 99 15.17 0.81 -8.80
C GLY A 99 15.87 1.99 -8.10
N MET A 100 16.23 1.84 -6.82
CA MET A 100 16.97 2.85 -6.05
C MET A 100 18.46 2.83 -6.36
N CYS A 101 19.08 4.00 -6.32
CA CYS A 101 20.52 4.17 -6.34
C CYS A 101 21.10 4.13 -4.92
N SER A 102 22.35 3.68 -4.76
CA SER A 102 23.04 3.78 -3.47
C SER A 102 23.17 5.25 -3.05
N GLY A 103 22.71 5.59 -1.84
CA GLY A 103 22.68 6.96 -1.33
C GLY A 103 21.40 7.75 -1.64
N GLU A 104 20.51 7.22 -2.48
CA GLU A 104 19.20 7.84 -2.75
C GLU A 104 18.32 7.90 -1.49
N LYS A 105 17.52 8.97 -1.35
CA LYS A 105 16.55 9.13 -0.26
C LYS A 105 15.14 9.30 -0.85
N ARG A 106 14.19 8.54 -0.31
CA ARG A 106 12.77 8.61 -0.68
C ARG A 106 11.92 8.91 0.55
N LYS A 107 10.86 9.70 0.36
CA LYS A 107 9.68 9.71 1.23
C LYS A 107 8.64 8.81 0.59
N VAL A 108 8.13 7.86 1.36
CA VAL A 108 7.23 6.82 0.87
C VAL A 108 5.97 6.87 1.71
N THR A 109 4.81 6.95 1.06
CA THR A 109 3.51 6.80 1.73
C THR A 109 2.88 5.49 1.29
N ILE A 110 2.67 4.58 2.25
CA ILE A 110 2.26 3.20 1.99
C ILE A 110 0.82 3.02 2.48
N PRO A 111 -0.11 2.62 1.59
CA PRO A 111 -1.47 2.32 1.99
C PRO A 111 -1.52 1.07 2.88
N PRO A 112 -2.56 0.89 3.72
CA PRO A 112 -2.56 -0.15 4.75
C PRO A 112 -2.47 -1.55 4.14
N SER A 113 -3.09 -1.77 2.98
CA SER A 113 -3.06 -3.05 2.24
C SER A 113 -1.66 -3.49 1.79
N LEU A 114 -0.74 -2.54 1.61
CA LEU A 114 0.66 -2.78 1.26
C LEU A 114 1.61 -2.65 2.47
N ALA A 115 1.05 -2.33 3.64
CA ALA A 115 1.76 -2.25 4.92
C ALA A 115 1.41 -3.46 5.81
N TYR A 116 0.71 -3.23 6.93
CA TYR A 116 0.35 -4.25 7.92
C TYR A 116 -1.12 -4.69 7.83
N GLY A 117 -1.86 -4.21 6.83
CA GLY A 117 -3.24 -4.59 6.58
C GLY A 117 -4.19 -4.29 7.75
N LYS A 118 -5.29 -5.04 7.79
CA LYS A 118 -6.30 -4.96 8.85
C LYS A 118 -5.87 -5.61 10.16
N GLN A 119 -4.76 -6.33 10.17
CA GLN A 119 -4.24 -6.99 11.36
C GLN A 119 -3.38 -6.04 12.19
N GLY A 120 -2.82 -4.99 11.55
CA GLY A 120 -1.83 -4.14 12.20
C GLY A 120 -0.54 -4.90 12.53
N TYR A 121 0.31 -4.30 13.35
CA TYR A 121 1.55 -4.93 13.83
C TYR A 121 1.86 -4.52 15.27
N GLY A 122 1.88 -5.51 16.16
CA GLY A 122 1.94 -5.29 17.60
C GLY A 122 0.73 -4.53 18.14
N SER A 123 0.82 -4.06 19.39
CA SER A 123 -0.25 -3.29 20.06
C SER A 123 -0.32 -1.82 19.63
N PHE A 124 0.67 -1.31 18.90
CA PHE A 124 0.84 0.13 18.63
C PHE A 124 0.41 0.58 17.23
N LEU A 125 0.23 -0.34 16.27
CA LEU A 125 -0.15 0.02 14.90
C LEU A 125 -1.64 -0.29 14.65
N PRO A 126 -2.51 0.73 14.63
CA PRO A 126 -3.94 0.52 14.43
C PRO A 126 -4.26 0.04 13.01
N VAL A 127 -5.28 -0.82 12.95
CA VAL A 127 -5.79 -1.68 11.87
C VAL A 127 -6.15 -0.99 10.54
N THR A 128 -5.98 0.33 10.38
CA THR A 128 -6.55 1.07 9.24
C THR A 128 -5.73 2.26 8.72
N ARG A 129 -4.49 2.48 9.17
CA ARG A 129 -3.74 3.72 8.83
C ARG A 129 -2.62 3.51 7.82
N ARG A 130 -2.45 4.50 6.92
CA ARG A 130 -1.28 4.58 6.03
C ARG A 130 -0.01 4.85 6.86
N LEU A 131 1.12 4.43 6.30
CA LEU A 131 2.47 4.75 6.79
C LEU A 131 3.10 5.84 5.92
#